data_AF-A0A914ZKQ8-F1
#
_entry.id   AF-A0A914ZKQ8-F1
#
_cell.length_a   1.000
_cell.length_b   1.000
_cell.length_c   1.000
_cell.angle_alpha   90.00
_cell.angle_beta   90.00
_cell.angle_gamma   90.00
#
_symmetry.space_group_name_H-M   'P 1'
#
loop_
_entity.id
_entity.type
_entity.pdbx_description
1 polymer ?
#
loop_
_entity_poly.entity_id
_entity_poly.type
_entity_poly.pdbx_seq_one_letter_code
_entity_poly.pdbx_strand_id
1 'polypeptide(L)'
;MEEHLKKYVVAEGALAEPRHQVETHGAAYTDPIALFGMCLEQYAHFLVNYRGEDRLPECEEYMDEVLKISYQIYGANSFHMINILNNFGAALILKHRFELARKYLSLGIDRILHIDECSGMLPGYYCNYAEALFHCGQKDEALEYARKAVNLSRSEGPRMEEYTRRFLQEIEKDIKGSRRRSWLWLW
;
A
#
# COMPACT_ATOMS: atom_id res chain seq x y z
N MET A 1 -12.14 36.89 36.29
CA MET A 1 -12.30 35.88 35.22
C MET A 1 -11.38 36.31 34.08
N GLU A 2 -10.38 35.49 33.77
CA GLU A 2 -9.23 35.88 32.95
C GLU A 2 -9.62 36.11 31.48
N GLU A 3 -9.12 37.19 30.90
CA GLU A 3 -9.53 37.72 29.59
C GLU A 3 -9.32 36.74 28.42
N HIS A 4 -8.40 35.78 28.58
CA HIS A 4 -8.09 34.76 27.58
C HIS A 4 -9.13 33.63 27.52
N LEU A 5 -10.02 33.51 28.51
CA LEU A 5 -11.05 32.47 28.56
C LEU A 5 -12.37 32.89 27.88
N LYS A 6 -12.53 34.19 27.56
CA LYS A 6 -13.75 34.70 26.90
C LYS A 6 -14.02 34.11 25.51
N LYS A 7 -13.00 33.65 24.78
CA LYS A 7 -13.18 33.04 23.45
C LYS A 7 -13.79 31.64 23.46
N TYR A 8 -13.88 31.01 24.62
CA TYR A 8 -14.41 29.65 24.77
C TYR A 8 -15.81 29.61 25.39
N VAL A 9 -16.39 30.77 25.72
CA VAL A 9 -17.78 30.87 26.18
C VAL A 9 -18.66 31.05 24.95
N VAL A 10 -19.01 29.94 24.31
CA VAL A 10 -20.00 29.92 23.22
C VAL A 10 -21.38 29.85 23.86
N ALA A 11 -22.13 30.94 23.77
CA ALA A 11 -23.53 31.00 24.16
C ALA A 11 -24.36 30.06 23.28
N GLU A 12 -25.28 29.35 23.92
CA GLU A 12 -26.20 28.38 23.34
C GLU A 12 -26.96 28.93 22.13
N GLY A 13 -26.85 28.20 21.01
CA GLY A 13 -27.66 28.38 19.82
C GLY A 13 -27.47 27.17 18.94
N ALA A 14 -28.38 26.20 19.06
CA ALA A 14 -28.49 24.95 18.31
C ALA A 14 -27.67 24.90 17.01
N LEU A 15 -26.45 24.38 17.11
CA LEU A 15 -25.65 23.98 15.96
C LEU A 15 -25.66 22.45 15.97
N ALA A 16 -26.31 21.86 14.97
CA ALA A 16 -26.11 20.45 14.67
C ALA A 16 -24.59 20.22 14.60
N GLU A 17 -24.06 19.34 15.44
CA GLU A 17 -22.65 18.98 15.39
C GLU A 17 -22.33 18.52 13.95
N PRO A 18 -21.42 19.20 13.24
CA PRO A 18 -21.00 18.73 11.93
C PRO A 18 -20.35 17.37 12.13
N ARG A 19 -20.87 16.35 11.44
CA ARG A 19 -20.45 14.95 11.59
C ARG A 19 -18.95 14.75 11.36
N HIS A 20 -18.30 15.66 10.62
CA HIS A 20 -16.84 15.69 10.44
C HIS A 20 -16.33 17.14 10.55
N GLN A 21 -15.59 17.45 11.62
CA GLN A 21 -15.04 18.79 11.83
C GLN A 21 -14.09 19.26 10.71
N VAL A 22 -13.50 18.31 9.96
CA VAL A 22 -12.63 18.53 8.80
C VAL A 22 -13.33 19.32 7.69
N GLU A 23 -14.64 19.12 7.50
CA GLU A 23 -15.42 19.84 6.48
C GLU A 23 -15.60 21.33 6.84
N THR A 24 -15.47 21.68 8.12
CA THR A 24 -15.70 23.04 8.64
C THR A 24 -14.43 23.89 8.69
N HIS A 25 -13.27 23.24 8.81
CA HIS A 25 -11.98 23.91 9.01
C HIS A 25 -10.85 23.39 8.11
N GLY A 26 -11.17 22.67 7.03
CA GLY A 26 -10.22 21.88 6.22
C GLY A 26 -8.90 22.58 5.89
N ALA A 27 -8.91 23.84 5.47
CA ALA A 27 -7.68 24.55 5.12
C ALA A 27 -6.75 24.92 6.31
N ALA A 28 -7.24 24.86 7.56
CA ALA A 28 -6.48 25.24 8.76
C ALA A 28 -5.88 24.04 9.53
N TYR A 29 -6.39 22.83 9.31
CA TYR A 29 -6.00 21.63 10.08
C TYR A 29 -5.65 20.39 9.24
N THR A 30 -5.64 20.49 7.91
CA THR A 30 -5.13 19.39 7.06
C THR A 30 -3.65 19.13 7.30
N ASP A 31 -2.85 20.16 7.55
CA ASP A 31 -1.39 20.01 7.66
C ASP A 31 -0.97 19.20 8.91
N PRO A 32 -1.52 19.44 10.12
CA PRO A 32 -1.24 18.59 11.28
C PRO A 32 -1.71 17.13 11.11
N ILE A 33 -2.87 16.90 10.49
CA ILE A 33 -3.40 15.55 10.28
C ILE A 33 -2.57 14.79 9.24
N ALA A 34 -2.18 15.46 8.15
CA ALA A 34 -1.28 14.90 7.15
C ALA A 34 0.08 14.56 7.77
N LEU A 35 0.64 15.47 8.58
CA LEU A 35 1.91 15.24 9.28
C LEU A 35 1.81 14.05 10.24
N PHE A 36 0.71 13.94 10.97
CA PHE A 36 0.46 12.80 11.85
C PHE A 36 0.41 11.48 11.05
N GLY A 37 -0.31 11.46 9.92
CA GLY A 37 -0.32 10.31 9.00
C GLY A 37 1.08 9.94 8.51
N MET A 38 1.88 10.93 8.08
CA MET A 38 3.26 10.69 7.65
C MET A 38 4.14 10.14 8.78
N CYS A 39 3.96 10.60 10.02
CA CYS A 39 4.68 10.07 11.17
C CYS A 39 4.31 8.61 11.46
N LEU A 40 3.02 8.26 11.36
CA LEU A 40 2.55 6.88 11.52
C LEU A 40 3.10 5.97 10.42
N GLU A 41 3.07 6.39 9.16
CA GLU A 41 3.63 5.65 8.03
C GLU A 41 5.13 5.39 8.25
N GLN A 42 5.87 6.42 8.60
CA GLN A 42 7.31 6.30 8.85
C GLN A 42 7.62 5.38 10.04
N TYR A 43 6.81 5.43 11.09
CA TYR A 43 6.99 4.55 12.24
C TYR A 43 6.64 3.10 11.90
N ALA A 44 5.59 2.85 11.11
CA ALA A 44 5.28 1.53 10.59
C ALA A 44 6.44 0.97 9.74
N HIS A 45 7.03 1.77 8.84
CA HIS A 45 8.24 1.38 8.12
C HIS A 45 9.43 1.08 9.04
N PHE A 46 9.59 1.81 10.13
CA PHE A 46 10.62 1.52 11.14
C PHE A 46 10.36 0.16 11.81
N LEU A 47 9.12 -0.13 12.21
CA LEU A 47 8.74 -1.43 12.77
C LEU A 47 8.99 -2.56 11.75
N VAL A 48 8.69 -2.32 10.47
CA VAL A 48 8.98 -3.29 9.40
C VAL A 48 10.46 -3.61 9.30
N ASN A 49 11.30 -2.58 9.32
CA ASN A 49 12.71 -2.71 8.99
C ASN A 49 13.59 -3.18 10.15
N TYR A 50 13.24 -2.83 11.38
CA TYR A 50 14.14 -2.93 12.54
C TYR A 50 13.58 -3.72 13.71
N ARG A 51 12.31 -4.14 13.67
CA ARG A 51 11.66 -4.88 14.76
C ARG A 51 11.21 -6.28 14.33
N GLY A 52 11.01 -7.14 15.33
CA GLY A 52 10.59 -8.52 15.13
C GLY A 52 9.10 -8.66 14.82
N GLU A 53 8.70 -9.91 14.60
CA GLU A 53 7.31 -10.30 14.31
C GLU A 53 6.34 -9.95 15.46
N ASP A 54 6.85 -9.80 16.69
CA ASP A 54 6.10 -9.37 17.87
C ASP A 54 5.50 -7.97 17.73
N ARG A 55 6.07 -7.13 16.86
CA ARG A 55 5.63 -5.75 16.61
C ARG A 55 4.81 -5.60 15.32
N LEU A 56 4.54 -6.69 14.61
CA LEU A 56 3.73 -6.63 13.39
C LEU A 56 2.28 -6.18 13.62
N PRO A 57 1.58 -6.65 14.68
CA PRO A 57 0.21 -6.20 14.92
C PRO A 57 0.12 -4.67 15.09
N GLU A 58 1.07 -4.07 15.80
CA GLU A 58 1.15 -2.62 15.99
C GLU A 58 1.47 -1.89 14.66
N CYS A 59 2.32 -2.49 13.82
CA CYS A 59 2.59 -1.95 12.49
C CYS A 59 1.33 -1.93 11.61
N GLU A 60 0.52 -2.98 11.66
CA GLU A 60 -0.77 -3.04 10.97
C GLU A 60 -1.75 -1.98 11.49
N GLU A 61 -1.86 -1.82 12.81
CA GLU A 61 -2.70 -0.78 13.42
C GLU A 61 -2.34 0.61 12.91
N TYR A 62 -1.05 0.95 12.87
CA TYR A 62 -0.60 2.25 12.36
C TYR A 62 -0.86 2.42 10.87
N MET A 63 -0.61 1.39 10.06
CA MET A 63 -0.90 1.49 8.63
C MET A 63 -2.39 1.60 8.33
N ASP A 64 -3.23 0.92 9.10
CA ASP A 64 -4.68 1.04 8.95
C ASP A 64 -5.15 2.48 9.30
N GLU A 65 -4.54 3.13 10.30
CA GLU A 65 -4.77 4.55 10.58
C GLU A 65 -4.23 5.48 9.47
N VAL A 66 -3.06 5.20 8.91
CA VAL A 66 -2.52 5.93 7.74
C VAL A 66 -3.50 5.89 6.57
N LEU A 67 -4.08 4.72 6.29
CA LEU A 67 -5.04 4.57 5.20
C LEU A 67 -6.35 5.33 5.46
N LYS A 68 -6.83 5.37 6.71
CA LYS A 68 -7.99 6.19 7.10
C LYS A 68 -7.72 7.67 6.90
N ILE A 69 -6.56 8.16 7.35
CA ILE A 69 -6.15 9.56 7.18
C ILE A 69 -6.01 9.90 5.69
N SER A 70 -5.32 9.05 4.93
CA SER A 70 -5.14 9.23 3.48
C SER A 70 -6.49 9.28 2.75
N TYR A 71 -7.44 8.42 3.13
CA TYR A 71 -8.81 8.46 2.61
C TYR A 71 -9.51 9.79 2.93
N GLN A 72 -9.39 10.29 4.16
CA GLN A 72 -10.02 11.55 4.58
C GLN A 72 -9.46 12.77 3.83
N ILE A 73 -8.15 12.79 3.55
CA ILE A 73 -7.49 13.92 2.91
C ILE A 73 -7.65 13.87 1.38
N TYR A 74 -7.45 12.71 0.78
CA TYR A 74 -7.30 12.57 -0.68
C TYR A 74 -8.43 11.79 -1.36
N GLY A 75 -9.25 11.06 -0.59
CA GLY A 75 -10.29 10.18 -1.13
C GLY A 75 -9.80 8.78 -1.53
N ALA A 76 -10.74 7.90 -1.86
CA ALA A 76 -10.51 6.46 -2.09
C ALA A 76 -9.69 6.13 -3.34
N ASN A 77 -9.73 7.00 -4.35
CA ASN A 77 -9.10 6.81 -5.66
C ASN A 77 -7.98 7.82 -5.87
N SER A 78 -7.18 8.08 -4.83
CA SER A 78 -6.04 8.98 -4.94
C SER A 78 -4.76 8.23 -5.29
N PHE A 79 -3.94 8.86 -6.13
CA PHE A 79 -2.57 8.42 -6.40
C PHE A 79 -1.77 8.20 -5.11
N HIS A 80 -1.93 9.09 -4.13
CA HIS A 80 -1.22 9.00 -2.84
C HIS A 80 -1.54 7.72 -2.08
N MET A 81 -2.80 7.28 -2.06
CA MET A 81 -3.18 6.03 -1.42
C MET A 81 -2.51 4.83 -2.10
N ILE A 82 -2.52 4.77 -3.43
CA ILE A 82 -1.85 3.68 -4.16
C ILE A 82 -0.34 3.69 -3.91
N ASN A 83 0.27 4.88 -3.87
CA ASN A 83 1.70 5.02 -3.60
C ASN A 83 2.09 4.52 -2.20
N ILE A 84 1.31 4.86 -1.17
CA ILE A 84 1.50 4.35 0.21
C ILE A 84 1.44 2.82 0.22
N LEU A 85 0.40 2.23 -0.39
CA LEU A 85 0.23 0.77 -0.46
C LEU A 85 1.40 0.10 -1.18
N ASN A 86 1.86 0.66 -2.30
CA ASN A 86 2.96 0.11 -3.08
C ASN A 86 4.28 0.13 -2.30
N ASN A 87 4.60 1.27 -1.69
CA ASN A 87 5.86 1.46 -0.97
C ASN A 87 5.90 0.60 0.29
N PHE A 88 4.81 0.53 1.03
CA PHE A 88 4.70 -0.31 2.21
C PHE A 88 4.75 -1.81 1.84
N GLY A 89 4.01 -2.20 0.79
CA GLY A 89 4.06 -3.57 0.25
C GLY A 89 5.47 -3.99 -0.19
N ALA A 90 6.20 -3.10 -0.88
CA ALA A 90 7.59 -3.36 -1.27
C ALA A 90 8.51 -3.52 -0.05
N ALA A 91 8.36 -2.70 0.99
CA ALA A 91 9.14 -2.83 2.22
C ALA A 91 8.89 -4.18 2.92
N LEU A 92 7.64 -4.65 2.94
CA LEU A 92 7.28 -5.96 3.49
C LEU A 92 7.89 -7.11 2.69
N ILE A 93 7.88 -7.04 1.35
CA ILE A 93 8.51 -8.03 0.47
C ILE A 93 10.01 -8.13 0.76
N LEU A 94 10.71 -7.00 0.88
CA LEU A 94 12.14 -6.96 1.21
C LEU A 94 12.49 -7.57 2.58
N LYS A 95 11.48 -7.74 3.45
CA LYS A 95 11.60 -8.37 4.77
C LYS A 95 10.96 -9.75 4.83
N HIS A 96 10.60 -10.33 3.68
CA HIS A 96 9.96 -11.65 3.58
C HIS A 96 8.61 -11.78 4.31
N ARG A 97 7.91 -10.65 4.50
CA ARG A 97 6.60 -10.57 5.17
C ARG A 97 5.47 -10.66 4.15
N PHE A 98 5.45 -11.75 3.40
CA PHE A 98 4.68 -11.88 2.17
C PHE A 98 3.16 -11.87 2.39
N GLU A 99 2.65 -12.49 3.44
CA GLU A 99 1.21 -12.46 3.75
C GLU A 99 0.71 -11.04 3.99
N LEU A 100 1.50 -10.24 4.71
CA LEU A 100 1.15 -8.86 4.97
C LEU A 100 1.30 -7.97 3.73
N ALA A 101 2.34 -8.21 2.92
CA ALA A 101 2.50 -7.55 1.64
C ALA A 101 1.29 -7.81 0.72
N ARG A 102 0.85 -9.08 0.65
CA ARG A 102 -0.33 -9.49 -0.10
C ARG A 102 -1.59 -8.78 0.39
N LYS A 103 -1.81 -8.70 1.71
CA LYS A 103 -2.93 -7.96 2.32
C LYS A 103 -2.96 -6.52 1.80
N TYR A 104 -1.90 -5.73 1.99
CA TYR A 104 -1.92 -4.31 1.62
C TYR A 104 -1.91 -4.06 0.11
N LEU A 105 -1.14 -4.83 -0.67
CA LEU A 105 -1.13 -4.69 -2.13
C LEU A 105 -2.47 -5.06 -2.77
N SER A 106 -3.21 -6.01 -2.19
CA SER A 106 -4.55 -6.35 -2.69
C SER A 106 -5.56 -5.20 -2.57
N LEU A 107 -5.36 -4.25 -1.64
CA LEU A 107 -6.26 -3.11 -1.46
C LEU A 107 -6.23 -2.12 -2.63
N GLY A 108 -5.13 -2.07 -3.38
CA GLY A 108 -4.93 -1.15 -4.50
C GLY A 108 -5.00 -1.80 -5.88
N ILE A 109 -5.01 -3.13 -5.97
CA ILE A 109 -4.77 -3.85 -7.24
C ILE A 109 -5.82 -3.60 -8.33
N ASP A 110 -7.08 -3.42 -7.94
CA ASP A 110 -8.16 -3.09 -8.87
C ASP A 110 -8.30 -1.57 -9.06
N ARG A 111 -8.00 -0.80 -8.01
CA ARG A 111 -8.15 0.67 -8.00
C ARG A 111 -7.12 1.37 -8.88
N ILE A 112 -5.90 0.84 -8.92
CA ILE A 112 -4.77 1.41 -9.67
C ILE A 112 -5.06 1.53 -11.17
N LEU A 113 -5.96 0.70 -11.71
CA LEU A 113 -6.40 0.75 -13.11
C LEU A 113 -7.29 1.95 -13.44
N HIS A 114 -7.84 2.61 -12.42
CA HIS A 114 -8.81 3.70 -12.56
C HIS A 114 -8.21 5.07 -12.19
N ILE A 115 -6.88 5.15 -12.04
CA ILE A 115 -6.16 6.37 -11.64
C ILE A 115 -5.09 6.63 -12.70
N ASP A 116 -5.31 7.64 -13.54
CA ASP A 116 -4.47 7.93 -14.70
C ASP A 116 -3.01 8.23 -14.31
N GLU A 117 -2.82 8.94 -13.19
CA GLU A 117 -1.51 9.25 -12.61
C GLU A 117 -0.72 7.99 -12.19
N CYS A 118 -1.41 6.85 -12.00
CA CYS A 118 -0.77 5.58 -11.67
C CYS A 118 -0.29 4.78 -12.89
N SER A 119 -0.53 5.24 -14.12
CA SER A 119 -0.17 4.51 -15.35
C SER A 119 1.29 4.01 -15.35
N GLY A 120 2.24 4.88 -15.01
CA GLY A 120 3.67 4.51 -14.98
C GLY A 120 4.10 3.61 -13.82
N MET A 121 3.29 3.48 -12.76
CA MET A 121 3.59 2.61 -11.61
C MET A 121 2.92 1.24 -11.72
N LEU A 122 1.93 1.06 -12.61
CA LEU A 122 1.18 -0.18 -12.79
C LEU A 122 2.08 -1.42 -12.95
N PRO A 123 3.11 -1.43 -13.84
CA PRO A 123 3.94 -2.62 -14.00
C PRO A 123 4.69 -3.00 -12.71
N GLY A 124 5.23 -2.01 -12.00
CA GLY A 124 5.93 -2.23 -10.73
C GLY A 124 5.01 -2.73 -9.63
N TYR A 125 3.80 -2.16 -9.52
CA TYR A 125 2.79 -2.60 -8.55
C TYR A 125 2.39 -4.06 -8.78
N TYR A 126 2.19 -4.45 -10.05
CA TYR A 126 1.85 -5.82 -10.41
C TYR A 126 2.99 -6.80 -10.15
N CYS A 127 4.25 -6.40 -10.36
CA CYS A 127 5.41 -7.19 -9.94
C CYS A 127 5.42 -7.41 -8.42
N ASN A 128 5.23 -6.36 -7.62
CA ASN A 128 5.18 -6.48 -6.16
C ASN A 128 4.05 -7.42 -5.71
N TYR A 129 2.85 -7.27 -6.29
CA TYR A 129 1.72 -8.14 -5.93
C TYR A 129 1.96 -9.59 -6.35
N ALA A 130 2.51 -9.81 -7.55
CA ALA A 130 2.88 -11.13 -8.03
C ALA A 130 3.92 -11.81 -7.13
N GLU A 131 4.92 -11.07 -6.65
CA GLU A 131 5.94 -11.56 -5.73
C GLU A 131 5.32 -12.00 -4.39
N ALA A 132 4.44 -11.18 -3.82
CA ALA A 132 3.72 -11.53 -2.60
C ALA A 132 2.86 -12.79 -2.79
N LEU A 133 2.08 -12.86 -3.88
CA LEU A 133 1.27 -14.04 -4.23
C LEU A 133 2.12 -15.31 -4.39
N PHE A 134 3.25 -15.19 -5.09
CA PHE A 134 4.14 -16.32 -5.34
C PHE A 134 4.65 -16.95 -4.04
N HIS A 135 5.09 -16.11 -3.11
CA HIS A 135 5.57 -16.57 -1.80
C HIS A 135 4.46 -17.01 -0.85
N CYS A 136 3.22 -16.56 -1.04
CA CYS A 136 2.03 -17.09 -0.35
C CYS A 136 1.51 -18.41 -0.98
N GLY A 137 2.20 -18.95 -2.00
CA GLY A 137 1.82 -20.20 -2.66
C GLY A 137 0.76 -20.06 -3.76
N GLN A 138 0.26 -18.85 -4.02
CA GLN A 138 -0.69 -18.53 -5.10
C GLN A 138 0.03 -18.40 -6.46
N LYS A 139 0.74 -19.46 -6.86
CA LYS A 139 1.69 -19.45 -7.99
C LYS A 139 1.06 -19.14 -9.35
N ASP A 140 -0.15 -19.65 -9.60
CA ASP A 140 -0.81 -19.44 -10.89
C ASP A 140 -1.29 -17.98 -11.04
N GLU A 141 -1.82 -17.41 -9.95
CA GLU A 141 -2.22 -16.00 -9.91
C GLU A 141 -1.00 -15.06 -9.98
N ALA A 142 0.09 -15.41 -9.31
CA ALA A 142 1.36 -14.69 -9.44
C ALA A 142 1.85 -14.62 -10.89
N LEU A 143 1.78 -15.72 -11.63
CA LEU A 143 2.11 -15.75 -13.07
C LEU A 143 1.19 -14.86 -13.89
N GLU A 144 -0.10 -14.81 -13.57
CA GLU A 144 -1.05 -13.94 -14.25
C GLU A 144 -0.65 -12.46 -14.10
N TYR A 145 -0.41 -12.00 -12.87
CA TYR A 145 -0.01 -10.61 -12.62
C TYR A 145 1.38 -10.28 -13.18
N ALA A 146 2.34 -11.21 -13.13
CA ALA A 146 3.64 -11.03 -13.77
C ALA A 146 3.52 -10.84 -15.29
N ARG A 147 2.63 -11.61 -15.96
CA ARG A 147 2.33 -11.42 -17.39
C ARG A 147 1.64 -10.09 -17.68
N LYS A 148 0.69 -9.68 -16.83
CA LYS A 148 0.05 -8.35 -16.93
C LYS A 148 1.09 -7.24 -16.83
N ALA A 149 2.04 -7.32 -15.89
CA ALA A 149 3.12 -6.35 -15.75
C ALA A 149 3.97 -6.21 -17.02
N VAL A 150 4.36 -7.33 -17.65
CA VAL A 150 5.09 -7.33 -18.93
C VAL A 150 4.30 -6.65 -20.04
N ASN A 151 3.02 -6.97 -20.17
CA ASN A 151 2.17 -6.39 -21.22
C ASN A 151 2.05 -4.87 -21.07
N LEU A 152 1.91 -4.37 -19.83
CA LEU A 152 1.79 -2.94 -19.54
C LEU A 152 3.13 -2.20 -19.68
N SER A 153 4.26 -2.84 -19.33
CA SER A 153 5.58 -2.18 -19.39
C SER A 153 6.05 -1.75 -20.77
N ARG A 154 5.41 -2.23 -21.85
CA ARG A 154 5.76 -1.86 -23.24
C ARG A 154 5.56 -0.37 -23.52
N SER A 155 4.64 0.30 -22.82
CA SER A 155 4.42 1.75 -22.94
C SER A 155 5.41 2.59 -22.13
N GLU A 156 6.03 2.00 -21.10
CA GLU A 156 6.86 2.72 -20.11
C GLU A 156 8.35 2.82 -20.49
N GLY A 157 8.75 2.14 -21.56
CA GLY A 157 10.10 2.18 -22.11
C GLY A 157 10.97 0.97 -21.77
N PRO A 158 12.19 0.90 -22.38
CA PRO A 158 12.97 -0.33 -22.47
C PRO A 158 13.45 -0.85 -21.12
N ARG A 159 13.75 0.05 -20.16
CA ARG A 159 14.19 -0.34 -18.81
C ARG A 159 13.11 -1.08 -18.04
N MET A 160 11.87 -0.59 -18.11
CA MET A 160 10.74 -1.21 -17.42
C MET A 160 10.38 -2.55 -18.07
N GLU A 161 10.40 -2.59 -19.41
CA GLU A 161 10.16 -3.83 -20.16
C GLU A 161 11.20 -4.91 -19.87
N GLU A 162 12.48 -4.54 -19.75
CA GLU A 162 13.54 -5.47 -19.36
C GLU A 162 13.32 -6.01 -17.94
N TYR A 163 13.01 -5.11 -17.00
CA TYR A 163 12.75 -5.47 -15.60
C TYR A 163 11.60 -6.48 -15.47
N THR A 164 10.43 -6.18 -16.03
CA THR A 164 9.24 -7.06 -15.93
C THR A 164 9.46 -8.39 -16.63
N ARG A 165 10.16 -8.40 -17.77
CA ARG A 165 10.48 -9.63 -18.51
C ARG A 165 11.41 -10.53 -17.70
N ARG A 166 12.44 -9.96 -17.09
CA ARG A 166 13.36 -10.70 -16.23
C ARG A 166 12.62 -11.27 -15.02
N PHE A 167 11.78 -10.46 -14.37
CA PHE A 167 10.94 -10.90 -13.25
C PHE A 167 10.04 -12.10 -13.62
N LEU A 168 9.33 -12.01 -14.75
CA LEU A 168 8.49 -13.12 -15.24
C LEU A 168 9.32 -14.40 -15.50
N GLN A 169 10.51 -14.29 -16.08
CA GLN A 169 11.39 -15.42 -16.34
C GLN A 169 11.86 -16.11 -15.05
N GLU A 170 12.19 -15.32 -14.02
CA GLU A 170 12.60 -15.82 -12.70
C GLU A 170 11.46 -16.60 -12.03
N ILE A 171 10.24 -16.04 -11.99
CA ILE A 171 9.05 -16.74 -11.46
C ILE A 171 8.77 -18.04 -12.25
N GLU A 172 8.77 -18.00 -13.58
CA GLU A 172 8.51 -19.19 -14.40
C GLU A 172 9.53 -20.30 -14.16
N LYS A 173 10.80 -19.95 -13.99
CA LYS A 173 11.88 -20.88 -13.70
C LYS A 173 11.67 -21.55 -12.35
N ASP A 174 11.33 -20.79 -11.32
CA ASP A 174 11.15 -21.31 -9.97
C ASP A 174 9.91 -22.21 -9.84
N ILE A 175 8.82 -21.88 -10.54
CA ILE A 175 7.63 -22.74 -10.62
C ILE A 175 7.96 -24.07 -11.30
N LYS A 176 8.67 -24.03 -12.44
CA LYS A 176 9.09 -25.25 -13.15
C LYS A 176 10.05 -26.10 -12.31
N GLY A 177 10.99 -25.46 -11.62
CA GLY A 177 11.94 -26.12 -10.72
C GLY A 177 11.25 -26.79 -9.52
N SER A 178 10.27 -26.11 -8.92
CA SER A 178 9.45 -26.64 -7.82
C SER A 178 8.65 -27.88 -8.24
N ARG A 179 8.00 -27.85 -9.42
CA ARG A 179 7.27 -29.01 -9.97
C ARG A 179 8.18 -30.21 -10.21
N ARG A 180 9.38 -30.00 -10.75
CA ARG A 180 10.36 -31.07 -11.00
C ARG A 180 10.87 -31.71 -9.71
N ARG A 181 11.11 -30.92 -8.66
CA ARG A 181 11.47 -31.46 -7.32
C ARG A 181 10.33 -32.28 -6.73
N SER A 182 9.10 -31.78 -6.75
CA SER A 182 7.94 -32.52 -6.24
C SER A 182 7.75 -33.89 -6.91
N TRP A 183 8.02 -33.98 -8.22
CA TRP A 183 7.95 -35.23 -8.98
C TRP A 183 9.01 -36.26 -8.55
N LEU A 184 10.20 -35.82 -8.16
CA LEU A 184 11.31 -36.70 -7.73
C LEU A 184 11.10 -37.31 -6.34
N TRP A 185 10.23 -36.74 -5.51
CA TRP A 185 9.91 -37.26 -4.16
C TRP A 185 8.71 -38.23 -4.14
N LEU A 186 8.05 -38.43 -5.29
CA LEU A 186 6.91 -39.35 -5.46
C LEU A 186 7.31 -40.71 -6.07
N TRP A 187 8.62 -40.98 -6.18
CA TRP A 187 9.25 -42.23 -6.63
C TRP A 187 10.29 -42.67 -5.60
#